data_AF-A0AA92VZM1-F1
#
_entry.id   AF-A0AA92VZM1-F1
#
_cell.length_a   1.000
_cell.length_b   1.000
_cell.length_c   1.000
_cell.angle_alpha   90.00
_cell.angle_beta   90.00
_cell.angle_gamma   90.00
#
_symmetry.space_group_name_H-M   'P 1'
#
loop_
_entity.id
_entity.type
_entity.pdbx_description
1 polymer ?
#
loop_
_entity_poly.entity_id
_entity_poly.type
_entity_poly.pdbx_seq_one_letter_code
_entity_poly.pdbx_strand_id
1 'polypeptide(L)'
;MKAKNILMICLFISGLFCLPSKAQQPGENVSPQTIRKLGEKHFFSISTIPDDIFRLMQGKTYKKNCTVARSELRYIRCLHVDKDGRNIVGEMVVNKAIATDVLDILKKLYEAKYPIERMRLIDYWDADDERAMRANNSSSFNFRFISHTHTVSKHGRGLAVDINTLYNPYHKRLKNGKEVVEPATARPYLDRSKNHAYMIKKGDLCYRLFKAKGFRWGGDWKHSKDYQHFEK
;
A
#
# COMPACT_ATOMS: atom_id res chain seq x y z
N MET A 1 27.11 72.91 -11.73
CA MET A 1 27.08 72.13 -10.47
C MET A 1 26.57 70.73 -10.81
N LYS A 2 27.38 69.68 -10.56
CA LYS A 2 27.12 68.31 -11.01
C LYS A 2 26.19 67.58 -10.02
N ALA A 3 25.09 66.99 -10.52
CA ALA A 3 24.24 66.09 -9.76
C ALA A 3 24.97 64.75 -9.52
N LYS A 4 25.04 64.29 -8.27
CA LYS A 4 25.51 62.96 -7.90
C LYS A 4 24.30 62.03 -7.77
N ASN A 5 24.21 61.06 -8.67
CA ASN A 5 23.31 59.91 -8.53
C ASN A 5 23.87 58.96 -7.46
N ILE A 6 23.12 58.75 -6.37
CA ILE A 6 23.41 57.72 -5.38
C ILE A 6 22.57 56.50 -5.76
N LEU A 7 23.23 55.48 -6.30
CA LEU A 7 22.63 54.19 -6.62
C LEU A 7 22.65 53.34 -5.34
N MET A 8 21.49 53.16 -4.71
CA MET A 8 21.32 52.30 -3.54
C MET A 8 21.18 50.85 -3.99
N ILE A 9 22.29 50.11 -3.96
CA ILE A 9 22.31 48.67 -4.25
C ILE A 9 21.79 47.93 -3.02
N CYS A 10 20.51 47.54 -3.05
CA CYS A 10 19.96 46.58 -2.09
C CYS A 10 20.48 45.17 -2.44
N LEU A 11 21.50 44.71 -1.72
CA LEU A 11 21.88 43.30 -1.70
C LEU A 11 20.77 42.49 -1.01
N PHE A 12 19.89 41.89 -1.81
CA PHE A 12 19.04 40.81 -1.36
C PHE A 12 19.92 39.58 -1.12
N ILE A 13 20.36 39.40 0.12
CA ILE A 13 20.89 38.12 0.60
C ILE A 13 19.70 37.18 0.68
N SER A 14 19.46 36.42 -0.40
CA SER A 14 18.55 35.28 -0.41
C SER A 14 19.14 34.17 0.46
N GLY A 15 18.99 34.33 1.77
CA GLY A 15 19.21 33.24 2.72
C GLY A 15 18.22 32.13 2.39
N LEU A 16 18.67 31.14 1.62
CA LEU A 16 18.02 29.83 1.54
C LEU A 16 18.11 29.22 2.94
N PHE A 17 17.15 29.54 3.80
CA PHE A 17 16.86 28.71 4.95
C PHE A 17 16.38 27.37 4.41
N CYS A 18 17.31 26.43 4.25
CA CYS A 18 17.00 25.04 3.96
C CYS A 18 16.41 24.47 5.26
N LEU A 19 15.12 24.75 5.49
CA LEU A 19 14.34 24.04 6.49
C LEU A 19 14.55 22.54 6.23
N PRO A 20 14.86 21.73 7.26
CA PRO A 20 14.95 20.30 7.09
C PRO A 20 13.62 19.83 6.47
N SER A 21 13.71 19.18 5.31
CA SER A 21 12.57 18.58 4.64
C SER A 21 11.83 17.73 5.66
N LYS A 22 10.62 18.15 6.07
CA LYS A 22 9.76 17.31 6.91
C LYS A 22 9.65 15.94 6.23
N ALA A 23 9.77 14.85 6.99
CA ALA A 23 9.64 13.51 6.45
C ALA A 23 8.28 13.40 5.73
N GLN A 24 8.29 12.98 4.47
CA GLN A 24 7.08 12.93 3.65
C GLN A 24 6.07 11.98 4.30
N GLN A 25 4.82 12.40 4.39
CA GLN A 25 3.76 11.60 4.98
C GLN A 25 3.26 10.56 3.98
N PRO A 26 2.79 9.38 4.45
CA PRO A 26 2.12 8.46 3.54
C PRO A 26 0.92 9.14 2.85
N GLY A 27 0.70 8.82 1.59
CA GLY A 27 -0.28 9.44 0.69
C GLY A 27 0.14 10.74 0.03
N GLU A 28 1.29 11.33 0.39
CA GLU A 28 1.79 12.53 -0.28
C GLU A 28 2.39 12.21 -1.64
N ASN A 29 2.15 13.11 -2.61
CA ASN A 29 2.84 13.08 -3.89
C ASN A 29 4.28 13.57 -3.72
N VAL A 30 5.23 12.91 -4.40
CA VAL A 30 6.65 13.28 -4.38
C VAL A 30 7.09 13.69 -5.78
N SER A 31 7.63 14.91 -5.89
CA SER A 31 8.10 15.42 -7.18
C SER A 31 9.35 14.68 -7.66
N PRO A 32 9.54 14.51 -8.99
CA PRO A 32 10.78 13.94 -9.53
C PRO A 32 12.05 14.67 -9.07
N GLN A 33 11.99 15.99 -8.85
CA GLN A 33 13.08 16.79 -8.28
C GLN A 33 13.46 16.32 -6.87
N THR A 34 12.46 16.06 -6.02
CA THR A 34 12.68 15.58 -4.66
C THR A 34 13.29 14.18 -4.67
N ILE A 35 12.81 13.30 -5.56
CA ILE A 35 13.35 11.95 -5.73
C ILE A 35 14.81 12.00 -6.19
N ARG A 36 15.15 12.87 -7.16
CA ARG A 36 16.55 13.07 -7.60
C ARG A 36 17.44 13.59 -6.47
N LYS A 37 16.92 14.52 -5.64
CA LYS A 37 17.67 15.12 -4.53
C LYS A 37 17.95 14.11 -3.40
N LEU A 38 16.95 13.33 -3.00
CA LEU A 38 17.05 12.40 -1.86
C LEU A 38 17.55 11.01 -2.27
N GLY A 39 17.42 10.65 -3.55
CA GLY A 39 17.64 9.32 -4.09
C GLY A 39 16.44 8.40 -3.82
N GLU A 40 16.10 7.53 -4.77
CA GLU A 40 14.96 6.62 -4.63
C GLU A 40 15.02 5.75 -3.37
N LYS A 41 16.22 5.25 -3.03
CA LYS A 41 16.46 4.43 -1.83
C LYS A 41 15.97 5.09 -0.53
N HIS A 42 15.87 6.41 -0.48
CA HIS A 42 15.36 7.15 0.68
C HIS A 42 13.92 6.74 1.03
N PHE A 43 13.13 6.36 0.03
CA PHE A 43 11.72 6.07 0.20
C PHE A 43 11.40 4.60 0.43
N PHE A 44 12.37 3.71 0.29
CA PHE A 44 12.19 2.26 0.45
C PHE A 44 12.87 1.78 1.73
N SER A 45 12.09 1.39 2.73
CA SER A 45 12.63 0.91 4.00
C SER A 45 11.72 -0.09 4.69
N ILE A 46 12.35 -0.89 5.55
CA ILE A 46 11.70 -1.78 6.52
C ILE A 46 12.19 -1.35 7.90
N SER A 47 11.29 -1.15 8.84
CA SER A 47 11.61 -0.88 10.24
C SER A 47 10.75 -1.71 11.19
N THR A 48 11.13 -1.75 12.47
CA THR A 48 10.16 -2.07 13.53
C THR A 48 9.03 -1.05 13.48
N ILE A 49 7.81 -1.45 13.87
CA ILE A 49 6.68 -0.53 13.90
C ILE A 49 7.02 0.63 14.84
N PRO A 50 7.06 1.90 14.39
CA PRO A 50 7.27 3.06 15.27
C PRO A 50 6.13 3.25 16.29
N ASP A 51 6.37 3.95 17.40
CA ASP A 51 5.35 4.07 18.47
C ASP A 51 4.10 4.85 18.06
N ASP A 52 4.25 5.88 17.23
CA ASP A 52 3.13 6.63 16.67
C ASP A 52 2.28 5.76 15.72
N ILE A 53 2.93 4.97 14.87
CA ILE A 53 2.24 4.00 14.01
C ILE A 53 1.57 2.93 14.87
N PHE A 54 2.22 2.43 15.91
CA PHE A 54 1.60 1.43 16.79
C PHE A 54 0.40 2.00 17.55
N ARG A 55 0.48 3.26 18.02
CA ARG A 55 -0.68 3.96 18.62
C ARG A 55 -1.84 4.10 17.63
N LEU A 56 -1.56 4.37 16.35
CA LEU A 56 -2.60 4.40 15.31
C LEU A 56 -3.27 3.03 15.14
N MET A 57 -2.53 1.93 15.26
CA MET A 57 -3.05 0.57 15.09
C MET A 57 -3.87 0.05 16.28
N GLN A 58 -3.62 0.56 17.49
CA GLN A 58 -4.23 0.06 18.73
C GLN A 58 -5.75 0.22 18.70
N GLY A 59 -6.45 -0.89 19.01
CA GLY A 59 -7.91 -0.95 19.00
C GLY A 59 -8.53 -1.05 17.60
N LYS A 60 -7.71 -0.96 16.53
CA LYS A 60 -8.12 -1.06 15.13
C LYS A 60 -7.56 -2.34 14.51
N THR A 61 -6.54 -2.25 13.66
CA THR A 61 -5.90 -3.45 13.07
C THR A 61 -5.16 -4.26 14.12
N TYR A 62 -4.73 -3.67 15.24
CA TYR A 62 -4.16 -4.35 16.40
C TYR A 62 -5.15 -4.32 17.58
N LYS A 63 -6.02 -5.33 17.64
CA LYS A 63 -7.07 -5.45 18.66
C LYS A 63 -6.49 -5.89 20.01
N LYS A 64 -7.24 -5.69 21.10
CA LYS A 64 -6.83 -6.09 22.46
C LYS A 64 -6.49 -7.59 22.57
N ASN A 65 -7.18 -8.43 21.81
CA ASN A 65 -6.97 -9.88 21.75
C ASN A 65 -6.04 -10.31 20.59
N CYS A 66 -5.26 -9.38 20.02
CA CYS A 66 -4.29 -9.70 18.99
C CYS A 66 -3.23 -10.66 19.56
N THR A 67 -3.13 -11.85 18.95
CA THR A 67 -2.16 -12.88 19.35
C THR A 67 -0.81 -12.76 18.64
N VAL A 68 -0.70 -11.84 17.68
CA VAL A 68 0.55 -11.57 16.94
C VAL A 68 1.32 -10.49 17.66
N ALA A 69 2.56 -10.79 18.07
CA ALA A 69 3.37 -9.82 18.77
C ALA A 69 3.80 -8.68 17.83
N ARG A 70 3.82 -7.43 18.33
CA ARG A 70 4.35 -6.25 17.59
C ARG A 70 5.75 -6.52 16.99
N SER A 71 6.59 -7.28 17.68
CA SER A 71 7.94 -7.65 17.24
C SER A 71 7.98 -8.60 16.03
N GLU A 72 6.88 -9.29 15.74
CA GLU A 72 6.71 -10.12 14.54
C GLU A 72 6.31 -9.30 13.32
N LEU A 73 5.92 -8.03 13.50
CA LEU A 73 5.50 -7.16 12.41
C LEU A 73 6.59 -6.15 12.04
N ARG A 74 6.53 -5.66 10.81
CA ARG A 74 7.42 -4.65 10.24
C ARG A 74 6.60 -3.59 9.53
N TYR A 75 7.07 -2.36 9.65
CA TYR A 75 6.53 -1.23 8.91
C TYR A 75 7.36 -1.02 7.65
N ILE A 76 6.70 -1.04 6.50
CA ILE A 76 7.26 -0.80 5.19
C ILE A 76 6.90 0.62 4.76
N ARG A 77 7.89 1.29 4.20
CA ARG A 77 7.75 2.53 3.44
C ARG A 77 8.27 2.28 2.04
N CYS A 78 7.55 2.74 1.03
CA CYS A 78 7.95 2.65 -0.37
C CYS A 78 7.31 3.77 -1.19
N LEU A 79 7.85 4.07 -2.36
CA LEU A 79 7.07 4.78 -3.38
C LEU A 79 6.19 3.79 -4.15
N HIS A 80 5.05 4.27 -4.62
CA HIS A 80 4.27 3.63 -5.68
C HIS A 80 3.87 4.68 -6.73
N VAL A 81 3.39 4.24 -7.88
CA VAL A 81 2.83 5.13 -8.90
C VAL A 81 1.37 4.82 -9.13
N ASP A 82 0.55 5.83 -9.37
CA ASP A 82 -0.84 5.63 -9.78
C ASP A 82 -0.99 5.58 -11.31
N LYS A 83 -2.23 5.45 -11.81
CA LYS A 83 -2.51 5.41 -13.26
C LYS A 83 -2.08 6.68 -14.01
N ASP A 84 -1.96 7.80 -13.31
CA ASP A 84 -1.57 9.10 -13.87
C ASP A 84 -0.06 9.32 -13.78
N GLY A 85 0.69 8.33 -13.27
CA GLY A 85 2.14 8.34 -13.15
C GLY A 85 2.68 9.19 -12.00
N ARG A 86 1.85 9.56 -11.03
CA ARG A 86 2.28 10.34 -9.85
C ARG A 86 3.02 9.42 -8.89
N ASN A 87 4.18 9.86 -8.39
CA ASN A 87 4.90 9.13 -7.33
C ASN A 87 4.26 9.45 -5.98
N ILE A 88 3.82 8.44 -5.25
CA ILE A 88 3.10 8.58 -4.00
C ILE A 88 3.82 7.77 -2.93
N VAL A 89 3.93 8.36 -1.74
CA VAL A 89 4.48 7.67 -0.58
C VAL A 89 3.47 6.63 -0.07
N GLY A 90 3.84 5.36 -0.13
CA GLY A 90 3.09 4.24 0.43
C GLY A 90 3.55 3.84 1.83
N GLU A 91 2.67 3.15 2.54
CA GLU A 91 2.96 2.50 3.82
C GLU A 91 2.23 1.16 3.94
N MET A 92 2.86 0.19 4.61
CA MET A 92 2.25 -1.11 4.86
C MET A 92 2.82 -1.74 6.14
N VAL A 93 1.97 -2.43 6.91
CA VAL A 93 2.45 -3.32 7.99
C VAL A 93 2.32 -4.76 7.54
N VAL A 94 3.42 -5.50 7.62
CA VAL A 94 3.52 -6.92 7.23
C VAL A 94 4.23 -7.72 8.31
N ASN A 95 4.18 -9.05 8.23
CA ASN A 95 5.01 -9.92 9.07
C ASN A 95 6.49 -9.81 8.66
N LYS A 96 7.40 -9.86 9.63
CA LYS A 96 8.86 -9.87 9.40
C LYS A 96 9.30 -10.99 8.46
N ALA A 97 8.57 -12.11 8.43
CA ALA A 97 8.85 -13.26 7.56
C ALA A 97 8.68 -12.96 6.06
N ILE A 98 7.88 -11.95 5.70
CA ILE A 98 7.64 -11.57 4.29
C ILE A 98 8.11 -10.14 3.96
N ALA A 99 8.61 -9.38 4.94
CA ALA A 99 8.90 -7.96 4.78
C ALA A 99 9.90 -7.66 3.65
N THR A 100 11.00 -8.39 3.59
CA THR A 100 12.02 -8.21 2.54
C THR A 100 11.48 -8.58 1.16
N ASP A 101 10.70 -9.66 1.06
CA ASP A 101 10.08 -10.09 -0.21
C ASP A 101 9.08 -9.04 -0.71
N VAL A 102 8.23 -8.52 0.18
CA VAL A 102 7.23 -7.50 -0.16
C VAL A 102 7.91 -6.19 -0.58
N LEU A 103 8.92 -5.70 0.14
CA LEU A 103 9.62 -4.47 -0.24
C LEU A 103 10.29 -4.60 -1.62
N ASP A 104 10.93 -5.74 -1.91
CA ASP A 104 11.54 -6.02 -3.22
C ASP A 104 10.49 -6.03 -4.35
N ILE A 105 9.34 -6.66 -4.12
CA ILE A 105 8.22 -6.64 -5.08
C ILE A 105 7.73 -5.22 -5.33
N LEU A 106 7.44 -4.46 -4.26
CA LEU A 106 6.94 -3.09 -4.37
C LEU A 106 7.92 -2.17 -5.08
N LYS A 107 9.23 -2.34 -4.83
CA LYS A 107 10.26 -1.60 -5.55
C LYS A 107 10.26 -1.90 -7.05
N LYS A 108 10.21 -3.18 -7.44
CA LYS A 108 10.14 -3.59 -8.86
C LYS A 108 8.86 -3.12 -9.56
N LEU A 109 7.74 -3.11 -8.83
CA LEU A 109 6.48 -2.55 -9.34
C LEU A 109 6.59 -1.04 -9.58
N TYR A 110 7.17 -0.30 -8.63
CA TYR A 110 7.43 1.13 -8.76
C TYR A 110 8.37 1.45 -9.95
N GLU A 111 9.50 0.75 -10.07
CA GLU A 111 10.48 0.92 -11.16
C GLU A 111 9.85 0.66 -12.54
N ALA A 112 8.96 -0.34 -12.63
CA ALA A 112 8.20 -0.65 -13.84
C ALA A 112 6.98 0.25 -14.08
N LYS A 113 6.75 1.23 -13.20
CA LYS A 113 5.58 2.10 -13.19
C LYS A 113 4.25 1.32 -13.20
N TYR A 114 4.20 0.17 -12.52
CA TYR A 114 2.98 -0.60 -12.36
C TYR A 114 1.98 0.19 -11.49
N PRO A 115 0.74 0.42 -11.96
CA PRO A 115 -0.18 1.30 -11.29
C PRO A 115 -0.74 0.67 -10.00
N ILE A 116 -0.50 1.35 -8.89
CA ILE A 116 -1.09 1.12 -7.57
C ILE A 116 -1.76 2.44 -7.17
N GLU A 117 -3.08 2.42 -6.99
CA GLU A 117 -3.84 3.64 -6.68
C GLU A 117 -3.48 4.19 -5.30
N ARG A 118 -3.37 3.30 -4.31
CA ARG A 118 -3.19 3.69 -2.91
C ARG A 118 -2.54 2.57 -2.11
N MET A 119 -1.72 2.96 -1.15
CA MET A 119 -1.12 2.05 -0.18
C MET A 119 -1.02 2.73 1.19
N ARG A 120 -2.05 2.53 2.01
CA ARG A 120 -2.20 3.10 3.35
C ARG A 120 -2.57 2.00 4.34
N LEU A 121 -2.29 2.22 5.62
CA LEU A 121 -2.76 1.32 6.67
C LEU A 121 -4.30 1.29 6.70
N ILE A 122 -4.90 0.14 6.98
CA ILE A 122 -6.37 0.05 7.06
C ILE A 122 -6.91 0.88 8.25
N ASP A 123 -6.05 1.26 9.20
CA ASP A 123 -6.38 2.08 10.36
C ASP A 123 -6.94 3.48 10.00
N TYR A 124 -6.65 4.01 8.81
CA TYR A 124 -7.27 5.24 8.29
C TYR A 124 -8.75 5.08 7.92
N TRP A 125 -9.23 3.84 7.85
CA TRP A 125 -10.64 3.47 7.71
C TRP A 125 -11.13 2.67 8.93
N ASP A 126 -10.51 2.86 10.09
CA ASP A 126 -10.90 2.21 11.35
C ASP A 126 -10.84 0.68 11.31
N ALA A 127 -9.90 0.13 10.52
CA ALA A 127 -9.77 -1.31 10.25
C ALA A 127 -10.98 -1.95 9.54
N ASP A 128 -11.83 -1.15 8.89
CA ASP A 128 -12.94 -1.59 8.06
C ASP A 128 -12.44 -1.98 6.66
N ASP A 129 -12.43 -3.30 6.41
CA ASP A 129 -12.00 -3.86 5.11
C ASP A 129 -12.86 -3.32 3.97
N GLU A 130 -14.19 -3.22 4.11
CA GLU A 130 -15.08 -2.76 3.03
C GLU A 130 -14.76 -1.31 2.62
N ARG A 131 -14.59 -0.40 3.60
CA ARG A 131 -14.26 1.00 3.33
C ARG A 131 -12.89 1.15 2.67
N ALA A 132 -11.87 0.47 3.18
CA ALA A 132 -10.54 0.49 2.59
C ALA A 132 -10.53 -0.15 1.19
N MET A 133 -11.26 -1.25 1.02
CA MET A 133 -11.35 -1.95 -0.25
C MET A 133 -12.02 -1.09 -1.32
N ARG A 134 -13.11 -0.39 -0.97
CA ARG A 134 -13.79 0.59 -1.85
C ARG A 134 -12.90 1.76 -2.24
N ALA A 135 -12.00 2.16 -1.34
CA ALA A 135 -10.98 3.15 -1.62
C ALA A 135 -9.81 2.58 -2.44
N ASN A 136 -9.92 1.38 -3.02
CA ASN A 136 -8.90 0.74 -3.85
C ASN A 136 -7.52 0.66 -3.16
N ASN A 137 -7.52 0.49 -1.84
CA ASN A 137 -6.31 0.51 -1.03
C ASN A 137 -5.55 -0.82 -1.14
N SER A 138 -4.23 -0.76 -1.31
CA SER A 138 -3.36 -1.91 -1.17
C SER A 138 -2.86 -2.01 0.27
N SER A 139 -2.96 -3.18 0.90
CA SER A 139 -2.69 -3.34 2.34
C SER A 139 -2.32 -4.78 2.72
N SER A 140 -1.99 -5.02 4.00
CA SER A 140 -1.60 -6.35 4.49
C SER A 140 -2.17 -6.65 5.87
N PHE A 141 -1.56 -6.16 6.95
CA PHE A 141 -1.98 -6.53 8.30
C PHE A 141 -3.35 -5.95 8.68
N ASN A 142 -4.28 -6.83 9.08
CA ASN A 142 -5.53 -6.49 9.77
C ASN A 142 -5.93 -7.67 10.66
N PHE A 143 -5.75 -7.56 11.99
CA PHE A 143 -6.01 -8.66 12.91
C PHE A 143 -7.49 -9.07 12.91
N ARG A 144 -7.74 -10.28 12.40
CA ARG A 144 -9.05 -10.94 12.42
C ARG A 144 -8.89 -12.45 12.34
N PHE A 145 -9.89 -13.14 12.86
CA PHE A 145 -10.05 -14.57 12.64
C PHE A 145 -10.70 -14.82 11.29
N ILE A 146 -10.43 -15.98 10.71
CA ILE A 146 -11.22 -16.48 9.58
C ILE A 146 -12.66 -16.66 10.09
N SER A 147 -13.62 -16.15 9.31
CA SER A 147 -15.04 -16.14 9.66
C SER A 147 -15.50 -17.51 10.19
N HIS A 148 -16.16 -17.51 11.34
CA HIS A 148 -16.68 -18.71 12.03
C HIS A 148 -15.61 -19.70 12.54
N THR A 149 -14.36 -19.26 12.73
CA THR A 149 -13.26 -20.10 13.28
C THR A 149 -12.45 -19.34 14.33
N HIS A 150 -11.57 -20.04 15.04
CA HIS A 150 -10.55 -19.45 15.92
C HIS A 150 -9.17 -19.30 15.25
N THR A 151 -9.10 -19.54 13.93
CA THR A 151 -7.86 -19.45 13.17
C THR A 151 -7.63 -18.01 12.75
N VAL A 152 -6.49 -17.42 13.14
CA VAL A 152 -6.10 -16.08 12.67
C VAL A 152 -5.89 -16.13 11.16
N SER A 153 -6.49 -15.20 10.43
CA SER A 153 -6.35 -15.13 8.96
C SER A 153 -4.92 -14.79 8.54
N LYS A 154 -4.58 -15.01 7.27
CA LYS A 154 -3.26 -14.60 6.74
C LYS A 154 -3.03 -13.08 6.87
N HIS A 155 -4.05 -12.27 6.61
CA HIS A 155 -4.00 -10.82 6.92
C HIS A 155 -3.82 -10.56 8.41
N GLY A 156 -4.50 -11.31 9.27
CA GLY A 156 -4.35 -11.18 10.72
C GLY A 156 -2.97 -11.55 11.24
N ARG A 157 -2.19 -12.32 10.46
CA ARG A 157 -0.78 -12.65 10.74
C ARG A 157 0.22 -11.72 10.03
N GLY A 158 -0.26 -10.81 9.16
CA GLY A 158 0.58 -9.99 8.29
C GLY A 158 1.28 -10.80 7.18
N LEU A 159 0.73 -11.96 6.82
CA LEU A 159 1.29 -12.90 5.85
C LEU A 159 0.59 -12.87 4.48
N ALA A 160 -0.35 -11.95 4.30
CA ALA A 160 -1.03 -11.71 3.04
C ALA A 160 -0.93 -10.24 2.62
N VAL A 161 -0.98 -9.98 1.32
CA VAL A 161 -1.00 -8.64 0.73
C VAL A 161 -2.15 -8.58 -0.27
N ASP A 162 -2.97 -7.55 -0.16
CA ASP A 162 -4.00 -7.21 -1.14
C ASP A 162 -3.55 -6.00 -1.96
N ILE A 163 -3.74 -6.06 -3.29
CA ILE A 163 -3.34 -4.99 -4.22
C ILE A 163 -4.56 -4.48 -4.99
N ASN A 164 -4.77 -3.16 -4.98
CA ASN A 164 -5.84 -2.47 -5.72
C ASN A 164 -7.20 -3.18 -5.59
N THR A 165 -7.64 -3.31 -4.34
CA THR A 165 -8.80 -4.10 -3.88
C THR A 165 -10.11 -3.84 -4.62
N LEU A 166 -10.36 -2.61 -5.09
CA LEU A 166 -11.60 -2.28 -5.80
C LEU A 166 -11.63 -2.94 -7.18
N TYR A 167 -10.49 -2.97 -7.88
CA TYR A 167 -10.38 -3.52 -9.24
C TYR A 167 -10.04 -5.01 -9.25
N ASN A 168 -9.73 -5.59 -8.09
CA ASN A 168 -9.36 -6.98 -7.93
C ASN A 168 -10.25 -7.66 -6.86
N PRO A 169 -11.57 -7.72 -7.07
CA PRO A 169 -12.48 -8.16 -6.02
C PRO A 169 -12.29 -9.61 -5.60
N TYR A 170 -12.74 -9.89 -4.38
CA TYR A 170 -13.17 -11.22 -3.98
C TYR A 170 -14.55 -11.54 -4.56
N HIS A 171 -14.74 -12.79 -4.98
CA HIS A 171 -16.00 -13.32 -5.51
C HIS A 171 -16.21 -14.77 -5.08
N LYS A 172 -17.39 -15.06 -4.55
CA LYS A 172 -17.81 -16.42 -4.20
C LYS A 172 -19.29 -16.62 -4.47
N ARG A 173 -19.64 -17.74 -5.10
CA ARG A 173 -21.03 -18.21 -5.19
C ARG A 173 -21.33 -19.17 -4.03
N LEU A 174 -22.34 -18.85 -3.24
CA LEU A 174 -22.81 -19.68 -2.13
C LEU A 174 -23.68 -20.84 -2.65
N LYS A 175 -23.90 -21.85 -1.79
CA LYS A 175 -24.72 -23.03 -2.14
C LYS A 175 -26.16 -22.68 -2.52
N ASN A 176 -26.71 -21.62 -1.95
CA ASN A 176 -28.06 -21.11 -2.25
C ASN A 176 -28.11 -20.21 -3.52
N GLY A 177 -27.04 -20.16 -4.31
CA GLY A 177 -26.97 -19.35 -5.53
C GLY A 177 -26.61 -17.88 -5.30
N LYS A 178 -26.63 -17.37 -4.06
CA LYS A 178 -26.24 -15.99 -3.75
C LYS A 178 -24.77 -15.77 -4.06
N GLU A 179 -24.46 -14.65 -4.70
CA GLU A 179 -23.09 -14.20 -4.93
C GLU A 179 -22.65 -13.21 -3.85
N VAL A 180 -21.42 -13.40 -3.36
CA VAL A 180 -20.72 -12.47 -2.49
C VAL A 180 -19.61 -11.83 -3.31
N VAL A 181 -19.55 -10.50 -3.30
CA VAL A 181 -18.52 -9.70 -3.97
C VAL A 181 -17.99 -8.71 -2.95
N GLU A 182 -16.68 -8.68 -2.76
CA GLU A 182 -16.03 -7.75 -1.83
C GLU A 182 -14.90 -6.99 -2.55
N PRO A 183 -14.90 -5.65 -2.52
CA PRO A 183 -15.94 -4.81 -1.92
C PRO A 183 -17.26 -4.88 -2.71
N ALA A 184 -18.38 -4.56 -2.09
CA ALA A 184 -19.69 -4.74 -2.73
C ALA A 184 -19.88 -3.87 -4.00
N THR A 185 -19.12 -2.78 -4.14
CA THR A 185 -19.09 -1.93 -5.34
C THR A 185 -18.24 -2.46 -6.47
N ALA A 186 -17.47 -3.54 -6.26
CA ALA A 186 -16.53 -4.05 -7.25
C ALA A 186 -17.14 -5.01 -8.29
N ARG A 187 -18.46 -5.24 -8.24
CA ARG A 187 -19.18 -6.09 -9.21
C ARG A 187 -18.86 -5.77 -10.68
N PRO A 188 -18.73 -4.50 -11.11
CA PRO A 188 -18.32 -4.19 -12.49
C PRO A 188 -16.95 -4.74 -12.91
N TYR A 189 -16.05 -5.05 -11.96
CA TYR A 189 -14.69 -5.52 -12.19
C TYR A 189 -14.54 -7.06 -12.12
N LEU A 190 -15.67 -7.78 -11.97
CA LEU A 190 -15.70 -9.24 -12.11
C LEU A 190 -15.52 -9.69 -13.55
N ASP A 191 -15.92 -8.86 -14.52
CA ASP A 191 -15.65 -9.13 -15.93
C ASP A 191 -14.16 -8.89 -16.22
N ARG A 192 -13.38 -9.96 -16.10
CA ARG A 192 -11.92 -9.96 -16.31
C ARG A 192 -11.51 -9.85 -17.78
N SER A 193 -12.47 -9.88 -18.72
CA SER A 193 -12.19 -9.60 -20.14
C SER A 193 -11.90 -8.11 -20.38
N LYS A 194 -12.43 -7.23 -19.51
CA LYS A 194 -12.17 -5.80 -19.54
C LYS A 194 -10.74 -5.50 -19.09
N ASN A 195 -10.13 -4.49 -19.70
CA ASN A 195 -8.81 -4.02 -19.31
C ASN A 195 -8.94 -2.73 -18.49
N HIS A 196 -8.73 -2.82 -17.18
CA HIS A 196 -8.68 -1.67 -16.28
C HIS A 196 -7.24 -1.48 -15.76
N ALA A 197 -6.82 -0.22 -15.57
CA ALA A 197 -5.44 0.12 -15.21
C ALA A 197 -4.93 -0.63 -13.97
N TYR A 198 -5.77 -0.77 -12.94
CA TYR A 198 -5.41 -1.35 -11.65
C TYR A 198 -5.66 -2.87 -11.54
N MET A 199 -6.06 -3.51 -12.64
CA MET A 199 -6.46 -4.92 -12.66
C MET A 199 -5.24 -5.83 -12.73
N ILE A 200 -5.12 -6.76 -11.78
CA ILE A 200 -4.14 -7.85 -11.82
C ILE A 200 -4.62 -8.93 -12.78
N LYS A 201 -3.75 -9.30 -13.72
CA LYS A 201 -4.01 -10.40 -14.65
C LYS A 201 -3.04 -11.55 -14.39
N LYS A 202 -3.51 -12.78 -14.58
CA LYS A 202 -2.64 -13.94 -14.52
C LYS A 202 -1.51 -13.77 -15.54
N GLY A 203 -0.26 -13.91 -15.09
CA GLY A 203 0.93 -13.71 -15.92
C GLY A 203 1.44 -12.26 -16.03
N ASP A 204 0.70 -11.27 -15.50
CA ASP A 204 1.18 -9.90 -15.46
C ASP A 204 2.39 -9.73 -14.51
N LEU A 205 2.95 -8.52 -14.48
CA LEU A 205 4.14 -8.25 -13.67
C LEU A 205 3.88 -8.48 -12.17
N CYS A 206 2.78 -7.96 -11.62
CA CYS A 206 2.44 -8.10 -10.21
C CYS A 206 2.31 -9.58 -9.82
N TYR A 207 1.52 -10.34 -10.58
CA TYR A 207 1.40 -11.78 -10.42
C TYR A 207 2.77 -12.46 -10.45
N ARG A 208 3.59 -12.23 -11.48
CA ARG A 208 4.89 -12.91 -11.61
C ARG A 208 5.85 -12.59 -10.47
N LEU A 209 5.89 -11.35 -10.00
CA LEU A 209 6.77 -10.95 -8.90
C LEU A 209 6.39 -11.64 -7.58
N PHE A 210 5.09 -11.67 -7.24
CA PHE A 210 4.62 -12.41 -6.07
C PHE A 210 4.86 -13.92 -6.21
N LYS A 211 4.55 -14.52 -7.37
CA LYS A 211 4.80 -15.95 -7.63
C LYS A 211 6.29 -16.30 -7.50
N ALA A 212 7.19 -15.46 -8.00
CA ALA A 212 8.64 -15.67 -7.92
C ALA A 212 9.16 -15.69 -6.47
N LYS A 213 8.45 -15.02 -5.54
CA LYS A 213 8.73 -15.05 -4.10
C LYS A 213 8.01 -16.17 -3.34
N GLY A 214 7.32 -17.05 -4.05
CA GLY A 214 6.62 -18.21 -3.49
C GLY A 214 5.21 -17.91 -2.95
N PHE A 215 4.63 -16.74 -3.24
CA PHE A 215 3.26 -16.46 -2.85
C PHE A 215 2.25 -17.28 -3.67
N ARG A 216 1.14 -17.60 -3.03
CA ARG A 216 -0.06 -18.12 -3.69
C ARG A 216 -0.98 -16.95 -4.00
N TRP A 217 -1.63 -16.98 -5.16
CA TRP A 217 -2.57 -15.94 -5.57
C TRP A 217 -4.01 -16.44 -5.44
N GLY A 218 -4.88 -15.66 -4.80
CA GLY A 218 -6.28 -15.99 -4.60
C GLY A 218 -7.09 -16.07 -5.89
N GLY A 219 -6.64 -15.41 -6.97
CA GLY A 219 -7.21 -15.56 -8.31
C GLY A 219 -7.09 -16.98 -8.89
N ASP A 220 -6.18 -17.81 -8.37
CA ASP A 220 -6.03 -19.22 -8.77
C ASP A 220 -6.97 -20.17 -8.01
N TRP A 221 -7.66 -19.72 -6.95
CA TRP A 221 -8.56 -20.57 -6.16
C TRP A 221 -9.79 -21.02 -6.98
N LYS A 222 -10.29 -22.24 -6.72
CA LYS A 222 -11.37 -22.85 -7.53
C LYS A 222 -12.77 -22.32 -7.18
N HIS A 223 -13.07 -22.14 -5.90
CA HIS A 223 -14.44 -21.91 -5.41
C HIS A 223 -14.71 -20.50 -4.89
N SER A 224 -13.66 -19.73 -4.63
CA SER A 224 -13.73 -18.34 -4.17
C SER A 224 -12.57 -17.60 -4.83
N LYS A 225 -12.85 -16.82 -5.86
CA LYS A 225 -11.81 -16.05 -6.53
C LYS A 225 -11.48 -14.84 -5.68
N ASP A 226 -10.22 -14.66 -5.34
CA ASP A 226 -9.77 -13.49 -4.57
C ASP A 226 -8.64 -12.79 -5.33
N TYR A 227 -9.02 -11.92 -6.27
CA TYR A 227 -8.06 -11.38 -7.26
C TYR A 227 -7.04 -10.42 -6.65
N GLN A 228 -7.39 -9.77 -5.54
CA GLN A 228 -6.53 -8.86 -4.79
C GLN A 228 -5.43 -9.60 -4.04
N HIS A 229 -5.69 -10.86 -3.67
CA HIS A 229 -5.03 -11.52 -2.55
C HIS A 229 -3.80 -12.34 -2.93
N PHE A 230 -2.69 -12.09 -2.23
CA PHE A 230 -1.48 -12.92 -2.23
C PHE A 230 -1.11 -13.35 -0.82
N GLU A 231 -0.87 -14.64 -0.59
CA GLU A 231 -0.50 -15.17 0.73
C GLU A 231 0.74 -16.08 0.70
N LYS A 232 1.46 -16.12 1.82
CA LYS A 232 2.55 -17.05 2.11
C LYS A 232 2.33 -17.73 3.46
#